data_AF-A0A158PT58-F1
#
_entry.id   AF-A0A158PT58-F1
#
_cell.length_a   1.000
_cell.length_b   1.000
_cell.length_c   1.000
_cell.angle_alpha   90.00
_cell.angle_beta   90.00
_cell.angle_gamma   90.00
#
_symmetry.space_group_name_H-M   'P 1'
#
loop_
_entity.id
_entity.type
_entity.pdbx_description
1 polymer ?
#
loop_
_entity_poly.entity_id
_entity_poly.type
_entity_poly.pdbx_seq_one_letter_code
_entity_poly.pdbx_strand_id
1 'polypeptide(L)'
;MLGLGTTGVMVQQTWPFYGALAATGVHLAWQIGTVNINDPKDCWRKFKTNQWLGIILFTGIVAGNLLRKEEKEGTNPALLEKFIE
;
A
#
# COMPACT_ATOMS: atom_id res chain seq x y z
N MET A 1 1.55 -10.39 1.90
CA MET A 1 2.69 -9.56 1.44
C MET A 1 3.16 -10.02 0.06
N LEU A 2 3.72 -11.23 -0.10
CA LEU A 2 4.24 -11.74 -1.37
C LEU A 2 3.24 -11.72 -2.55
N GLY A 3 1.98 -12.17 -2.34
CA GLY A 3 0.94 -12.14 -3.39
C GLY A 3 0.51 -10.72 -3.82
N LEU A 4 0.58 -9.75 -2.92
CA LEU A 4 0.30 -8.34 -3.25
C LEU A 4 1.49 -7.69 -3.96
N GLY A 5 2.71 -8.10 -3.59
CA GLY A 5 3.93 -7.71 -4.29
C GLY A 5 3.95 -8.21 -5.73
N THR A 6 3.63 -9.48 -5.97
CA THR A 6 3.55 -10.03 -7.34
C THR A 6 2.47 -9.34 -8.17
N THR A 7 1.31 -9.02 -7.57
CA THR A 7 0.27 -8.25 -8.26
C THR A 7 0.75 -6.83 -8.61
N GLY A 8 1.49 -6.18 -7.71
CA GLY A 8 2.11 -4.88 -7.97
C GLY A 8 3.14 -4.90 -9.11
N VAL A 9 3.93 -5.98 -9.18
CA VAL A 9 4.89 -6.20 -10.27
C VAL A 9 4.17 -6.43 -11.59
N MET A 10 3.10 -7.24 -11.59
CA MET A 10 2.28 -7.49 -12.80
C MET A 10 1.54 -6.25 -13.30
N VAL A 11 1.18 -5.32 -12.42
CA VAL A 11 0.46 -4.08 -12.77
C VAL A 11 1.41 -2.90 -13.02
N GLN A 12 2.73 -3.09 -12.90
CA GLN A 12 3.74 -2.00 -12.91
C GLN A 12 3.33 -0.84 -12.01
N GLN A 13 2.95 -1.16 -10.77
CA GLN A 13 2.43 -0.16 -9.84
C GLN A 13 3.54 0.80 -9.37
N THR A 14 3.19 2.05 -9.09
CA THR A 14 4.11 3.13 -8.71
C THR A 14 4.77 2.90 -7.34
N TRP A 15 5.92 3.56 -7.08
CA TRP A 15 6.68 3.49 -5.82
C TRP A 15 5.82 3.62 -4.53
N PRO A 16 4.80 4.51 -4.44
CA PRO A 16 3.95 4.64 -3.25
C PRO A 16 3.26 3.33 -2.81
N PHE A 17 2.89 2.47 -3.76
CA PHE A 17 2.28 1.17 -3.46
C PHE A 17 3.23 0.24 -2.72
N TYR A 18 4.49 0.17 -3.16
CA TYR A 18 5.51 -0.65 -2.51
C TYR A 18 5.88 -0.09 -1.12
N GLY A 19 5.90 1.24 -0.96
CA GLY A 19 6.09 1.88 0.34
C GLY A 19 4.97 1.53 1.33
N ALA A 20 3.71 1.64 0.91
CA ALA A 20 2.56 1.27 1.72
C ALA A 20 2.56 -0.23 2.08
N LEU A 21 2.93 -1.10 1.13
CA LEU A 21 3.03 -2.54 1.34
C LEU A 21 4.11 -2.88 2.37
N ALA A 22 5.30 -2.28 2.26
CA ALA A 22 6.40 -2.49 3.20
C ALA A 22 6.05 -2.00 4.62
N ALA A 23 5.48 -0.80 4.75
CA ALA A 23 5.04 -0.25 6.02
C ALA A 23 3.99 -1.15 6.70
N THR A 24 3.03 -1.65 5.91
CA THR A 24 2.01 -2.59 6.39
C THR A 24 2.66 -3.90 6.88
N GLY A 25 3.65 -4.42 6.15
CA GLY A 25 4.39 -5.63 6.52
C GLY A 25 5.17 -5.50 7.82
N VAL A 26 5.88 -4.39 8.00
CA VAL A 26 6.64 -4.08 9.23
C VAL A 26 5.68 -3.94 10.42
N HIS A 27 4.56 -3.23 10.23
CA HIS A 27 3.58 -3.04 11.30
C HIS A 27 2.91 -4.36 11.72
N LEU A 28 2.67 -5.28 10.78
CA LEU A 28 2.21 -6.64 11.06
C LEU A 28 3.26 -7.46 11.82
N ALA A 29 4.51 -7.44 11.37
CA ALA A 29 5.61 -8.17 12.02
C ALA A 29 5.80 -7.72 13.48
N TRP A 30 5.71 -6.41 13.73
CA TRP A 30 5.76 -5.85 15.08
C TRP A 30 4.58 -6.31 15.95
N GLN A 31 3.36 -6.31 15.40
CA GLN A 31 2.17 -6.78 16.12
C GLN A 31 2.24 -8.27 16.48
N ILE A 32 2.78 -9.09 15.59
CA ILE A 32 2.99 -10.53 15.83
C ILE A 32 4.09 -10.76 16.87
N GLY A 33 5.16 -9.96 16.88
CA GLY A 33 6.24 -10.10 17.86
C GLY A 33 5.85 -9.67 19.29
N THR A 34 4.91 -8.72 19.41
CA THR A 34 4.46 -8.17 20.71
C THR A 34 3.17 -8.82 21.24
N VAL A 35 2.60 -9.81 20.53
CA VAL A 35 1.38 -10.47 21.01
C VAL A 35 1.67 -11.43 22.16
N ASN A 36 1.12 -11.14 23.35
CA ASN A 36 1.08 -12.09 24.44
C ASN A 36 -0.12 -13.03 24.22
N ILE A 37 0.17 -14.27 23.79
CA ILE A 37 -0.86 -15.29 23.48
C ILE A 37 -1.58 -15.78 24.74
N ASN A 38 -1.00 -15.55 25.92
CA ASN A 38 -1.58 -15.98 27.20
C ASN A 38 -2.72 -15.06 27.70
N ASP A 39 -2.99 -13.93 27.03
CA ASP A 39 -4.12 -13.04 27.36
C ASP A 39 -5.15 -13.01 26.21
N PRO A 40 -6.31 -13.67 26.38
CA PRO A 40 -7.39 -13.68 25.38
C PRO A 40 -7.92 -12.29 25.02
N LYS A 41 -7.91 -11.34 25.96
CA LYS A 41 -8.40 -9.96 25.71
C LYS A 41 -7.44 -9.21 24.79
N ASP A 42 -6.15 -9.43 24.96
CA ASP A 42 -5.12 -8.75 24.18
C ASP A 42 -5.00 -9.34 22.76
N CYS A 43 -5.24 -10.65 22.64
CA CYS A 43 -5.36 -11.34 21.35
C CYS A 43 -6.57 -10.83 20.54
N TRP A 44 -7.74 -10.69 21.19
CA TRP A 44 -8.94 -10.12 20.55
C TRP A 44 -8.75 -8.67 20.09
N ARG A 45 -8.06 -7.86 20.90
CA ARG A 45 -7.76 -6.47 20.57
C ARG A 45 -6.86 -6.35 19.33
N LYS A 46 -5.78 -7.13 19.27
CA LYS A 46 -4.87 -7.16 18.11
C LYS A 46 -5.54 -7.73 16.86
N PHE A 47 -6.43 -8.73 17.01
CA PHE A 47 -7.26 -9.23 15.90
C PHE A 47 -8.20 -8.16 15.35
N LYS A 48 -8.88 -7.38 16.21
CA LYS A 48 -9.77 -6.30 15.78
C LYS A 48 -9.01 -5.15 15.09
N THR A 49 -7.76 -4.91 15.46
CA THR A 49 -6.88 -3.94 14.78
C THR A 49 -6.47 -4.39 13.37
N ASN A 50 -6.59 -5.69 13.04
CA ASN A 50 -6.26 -6.20 11.71
C ASN A 50 -7.14 -5.61 10.59
N GLN A 51 -8.33 -5.09 10.93
CA GLN A 51 -9.19 -4.37 9.97
C GLN A 51 -8.52 -3.10 9.41
N TRP A 52 -7.69 -2.43 10.22
CA TRP A 52 -7.01 -1.20 9.81
C TRP A 52 -5.96 -1.48 8.74
N LEU A 53 -5.39 -2.68 8.74
CA LEU A 53 -4.43 -3.10 7.71
C LEU A 53 -5.12 -3.24 6.36
N GLY A 54 -6.38 -3.70 6.33
CA GLY A 54 -7.21 -3.69 5.14
C GLY A 54 -7.46 -2.27 4.61
N ILE A 55 -7.76 -1.32 5.51
CA ILE A 55 -7.97 0.10 5.15
C ILE A 55 -6.69 0.73 4.61
N ILE A 56 -5.55 0.53 5.28
CA ILE A 56 -4.24 1.05 4.83
C ILE A 56 -3.88 0.52 3.45
N LEU A 57 -4.09 -0.78 3.23
CA LEU A 57 -3.81 -1.42 1.94
C LEU A 57 -4.75 -0.92 0.84
N PHE A 58 -6.04 -0.79 1.14
CA PHE A 58 -7.04 -0.26 0.20
C PHE A 58 -6.71 1.17 -0.21
N THR A 59 -6.40 2.04 0.76
CA THR A 59 -5.97 3.41 0.51
C THR A 59 -4.68 3.45 -0.31
N GLY A 60 -3.71 2.58 -0.02
CA GLY A 60 -2.48 2.46 -0.81
C GLY A 60 -2.72 2.06 -2.28
N ILE A 61 -3.68 1.17 -2.53
CA ILE A 61 -4.08 0.78 -3.88
C ILE A 61 -4.80 1.92 -4.60
N VAL A 62 -5.72 2.61 -3.94
CA VAL A 62 -6.45 3.76 -4.52
C VAL A 62 -5.48 4.90 -4.83
N ALA A 63 -4.61 5.26 -3.88
CA ALA A 63 -3.59 6.29 -4.08
C ALA A 63 -2.58 5.91 -5.17
N GLY A 64 -2.13 4.65 -5.23
CA GLY A 64 -1.26 4.16 -6.29
C GLY A 64 -1.90 4.26 -7.68
N ASN A 65 -3.18 3.94 -7.81
CA ASN A 65 -3.93 4.10 -9.06
C ASN A 65 -4.16 5.57 -9.44
N LEU A 66 -4.37 6.45 -8.45
CA LEU A 66 -4.53 7.89 -8.69
C LEU A 66 -3.22 8.52 -9.18
N LEU A 67 -2.09 8.21 -8.54
CA LEU A 67 -0.77 8.69 -8.95
C LEU A 67 -0.28 8.05 -10.26
N ARG A 68 -0.73 6.84 -10.61
CA ARG A 68 -0.48 6.26 -11.94
C ARG A 68 -1.08 7.11 -13.08
N LYS A 69 -2.08 7.95 -12.78
CA LYS A 69 -2.66 8.90 -13.73
C LYS A 69 -1.72 10.11 -13.95
N GLU A 70 -1.12 10.61 -12.88
CA GLU A 70 -0.13 11.72 -12.89
C GLU A 70 1.14 11.33 -13.68
N GLU A 71 1.64 10.10 -13.52
CA GLU A 71 2.82 9.63 -14.28
C GLU A 71 2.54 9.56 -15.80
N LYS A 72 1.30 9.23 -16.19
CA LYS A 72 0.89 9.25 -17.60
C LYS A 72 0.65 10.66 -18.13
N GLU A 73 0.37 11.64 -17.27
CA GLU A 73 0.18 13.04 -17.66
C GLU A 73 1.51 13.78 -17.79
N GLY A 74 2.47 13.53 -16.88
CA GLY A 74 3.84 14.08 -16.94
C GLY A 74 4.73 13.48 -18.05
N THR A 75 4.30 12.36 -18.65
CA THR A 75 4.99 11.71 -19.79
C THR A 75 4.17 11.78 -21.09
N ASN A 76 3.18 12.67 -21.18
CA ASN A 76 2.45 12.88 -22.42
C ASN A 76 3.20 13.88 -23.32
N PRO A 77 3.78 13.45 -24.46
CA PRO A 77 4.45 14.37 -25.38
C PRO A 77 3.52 15.48 -25.90
N ALA A 78 2.21 15.25 -25.93
CA ALA A 78 1.22 16.26 -26.34
C ALA A 78 0.98 17.37 -25.30
N LEU A 79 1.41 17.20 -24.04
CA LEU A 79 1.36 18.28 -23.05
C LEU A 79 2.62 19.13 -23.09
N LEU A 80 3.77 18.55 -23.42
CA LEU A 80 5.01 19.32 -23.61
C LEU A 80 4.90 20.26 -24.82
N GLU A 81 4.24 19.85 -25.90
CA GLU A 81 3.94 20.76 -27.03
C GLU A 81 3.05 21.94 -26.61
N LYS A 82 2.08 21.74 -25.70
CA LYS A 82 1.19 22.80 -25.18
C LYS A 82 1.86 23.79 -24.22
N PHE A 83 3.03 23.47 -23.69
CA PHE A 83 3.83 24.39 -22.88
C PHE A 83 4.91 25.11 -23.72
N ILE A 84 5.17 24.64 -24.95
CA ILE A 84 6.17 25.19 -25.87
C ILE A 84 5.53 26.15 -26.90
N GLU A 85 4.25 26.01 -27.22
CA GLU A 85 3.40 27.05 -27.87
C GLU A 85 2.86 28.08 -26.86
#